data_AF-A0AAW0Y5Q6-F1
#
_entry.id   AF-A0AAW0Y5Q6-F1
#
_cell.length_a   1.000
_cell.length_b   1.000
_cell.length_c   1.000
_cell.angle_alpha   90.00
_cell.angle_beta   90.00
_cell.angle_gamma   90.00
#
_symmetry.space_group_name_H-M   'P 1'
#
loop_
_entity.id
_entity.type
_entity.pdbx_description
1 polymer ?
#
loop_
_entity_poly.entity_id
_entity_poly.type
_entity_poly.pdbx_seq_one_letter_code
_entity_poly.pdbx_strand_id
1 'polypeptide(L)'
;DIDFFVGGLSERPVPGSLLGWTFLCVVGDQFARLKKADRYFYDLAGQPGSFKEAQLQQIRRSSWARLMCDNSNINAVQPLAFRQTNNRFNQPVPCNSPMIPRPDWTPWRGERAAA
;
A
#
# COMPACT_ATOMS: atom_id res chain seq x y z
N ASP A 1 -19.44 22.02 -24.24
CA ASP A 1 -18.64 20.83 -23.91
C ASP A 1 -18.26 20.89 -22.44
N ILE A 2 -17.96 19.77 -21.79
CA ILE A 2 -17.53 19.73 -20.38
C ILE A 2 -16.16 19.06 -20.32
N ASP A 3 -15.17 19.75 -19.78
CA ASP A 3 -13.82 19.19 -19.59
C ASP A 3 -13.84 17.94 -18.73
N PHE A 4 -13.08 16.91 -19.13
CA PHE A 4 -13.05 15.61 -18.44
C PHE A 4 -12.77 15.73 -16.94
N PHE A 5 -11.81 16.58 -16.56
CA PHE A 5 -11.45 16.74 -15.16
C PHE A 5 -12.59 17.37 -14.35
N VAL A 6 -13.20 18.42 -14.89
CA VAL A 6 -14.33 19.12 -14.25
C VAL A 6 -15.55 18.20 -14.17
N GLY A 7 -15.87 17.50 -15.26
CA GLY A 7 -16.97 16.53 -15.32
C GLY A 7 -16.78 15.40 -14.32
N GLY A 8 -15.60 14.79 -14.27
CA GLY A 8 -15.28 13.69 -13.36
C GLY A 8 -15.29 14.09 -11.88
N LEU A 9 -14.83 15.31 -11.53
CA LEU A 9 -14.93 15.84 -10.16
C LEU A 9 -16.38 16.19 -9.76
N SER A 10 -17.25 16.46 -10.74
CA SER A 10 -18.64 16.83 -10.49
C SER A 10 -19.54 15.61 -10.23
N GLU A 11 -19.05 14.40 -10.47
CA GLU A 11 -19.79 13.18 -10.19
C GLU A 11 -19.89 12.88 -8.69
N ARG A 12 -21.02 12.30 -8.28
CA ARG A 12 -21.17 11.82 -6.90
C ARG A 12 -20.28 10.60 -6.67
N PRO A 13 -19.54 10.53 -5.55
CA PRO A 13 -18.73 9.35 -5.23
C PRO A 13 -19.58 8.08 -5.12
N VAL A 14 -19.04 6.97 -5.62
CA VAL A 14 -19.62 5.63 -5.41
C VAL A 14 -19.53 5.27 -3.91
N PRO A 15 -20.51 4.56 -3.31
CA PRO A 15 -20.46 4.19 -1.90
C PRO A 15 -19.13 3.52 -1.50
N GLY A 16 -18.44 4.11 -0.51
CA GLY A 16 -17.15 3.63 -0.02
C GLY A 16 -15.92 4.08 -0.82
N SER A 17 -16.11 4.85 -1.89
CA SER A 17 -15.05 5.42 -2.75
C SER A 17 -14.95 6.94 -2.55
N LEU A 18 -13.80 7.49 -2.94
CA LEU A 18 -13.62 8.95 -3.12
C LEU A 18 -13.99 9.41 -4.54
N LEU A 19 -14.14 8.49 -5.48
CA LEU A 19 -14.32 8.76 -6.91
C LEU A 19 -15.76 8.44 -7.37
N GLY A 20 -16.27 9.26 -8.31
CA GLY A 20 -17.43 8.93 -9.12
C GLY A 20 -17.13 7.83 -10.14
N TRP A 21 -18.15 7.39 -10.90
CA TRP A 21 -18.06 6.25 -11.82
C TRP A 21 -17.01 6.44 -12.93
N THR A 22 -16.92 7.62 -13.52
CA THR A 22 -15.98 7.90 -14.61
C THR A 22 -14.54 7.81 -14.13
N PHE A 23 -14.20 8.52 -13.05
CA PHE A 23 -12.85 8.44 -12.48
C PHE A 23 -12.56 7.08 -11.87
N LEU A 24 -13.53 6.39 -11.27
CA LEU A 24 -13.34 5.02 -10.79
C LEU A 24 -12.93 4.08 -11.94
N CYS A 25 -13.59 4.18 -13.09
CA CYS A 25 -13.26 3.41 -14.28
C CYS A 25 -11.85 3.72 -14.80
N VAL A 26 -11.56 5.01 -15.06
CA VAL A 26 -10.28 5.41 -15.65
C VAL A 26 -9.12 5.13 -14.70
N VAL A 27 -9.22 5.52 -13.42
CA VAL A 27 -8.17 5.27 -12.42
C VAL A 27 -7.97 3.76 -12.22
N GLY A 28 -9.05 2.98 -12.11
CA GLY A 28 -8.97 1.54 -11.96
C GLY A 28 -8.31 0.83 -13.14
N ASP A 29 -8.70 1.18 -14.37
CA ASP A 29 -8.09 0.64 -15.59
C ASP A 29 -6.60 0.98 -15.68
N GLN A 30 -6.21 2.23 -15.36
CA GLN A 30 -4.80 2.62 -15.38
C GLN A 30 -3.98 1.85 -14.33
N PHE A 31 -4.45 1.72 -13.09
CA PHE A 31 -3.74 0.93 -12.07
C PHE A 31 -3.63 -0.56 -12.46
N ALA A 32 -4.68 -1.12 -13.08
CA ALA A 32 -4.64 -2.52 -13.55
C ALA A 32 -3.62 -2.72 -14.66
N ARG A 33 -3.52 -1.79 -15.61
CA ARG A 33 -2.52 -1.81 -16.69
C ARG A 33 -1.11 -1.66 -16.14
N LEU A 34 -0.89 -0.72 -15.23
CA LEU A 34 0.41 -0.51 -14.58
C LEU A 34 0.88 -1.78 -13.85
N LYS A 35 0.01 -2.42 -13.07
CA LYS A 35 0.34 -3.70 -12.40
C LYS A 35 0.66 -4.82 -13.41
N LYS A 36 -0.19 -5.00 -14.43
CA LYS A 36 -0.06 -6.12 -15.37
C LYS A 36 1.12 -5.98 -16.34
N ALA A 37 1.49 -4.75 -16.70
CA ALA A 37 2.57 -4.47 -17.65
C ALA A 37 3.95 -4.41 -16.99
N ASP A 38 4.02 -4.40 -15.65
CA ASP A 38 5.27 -4.34 -14.92
C ASP A 38 5.84 -5.74 -14.67
N ARG A 39 6.88 -6.10 -15.42
CA ARG A 39 7.62 -7.36 -15.26
C ARG A 39 8.32 -7.48 -13.89
N TYR A 40 8.51 -6.37 -13.19
CA TYR A 40 9.13 -6.31 -11.86
C TYR A 40 8.10 -6.03 -10.75
N PHE A 41 6.81 -6.16 -11.05
CA PHE A 41 5.78 -5.97 -10.03
C PHE A 41 6.01 -6.96 -8.87
N TYR A 42 6.00 -6.44 -7.64
CA TYR A 42 6.58 -7.14 -6.48
C TYR A 42 5.98 -8.52 -6.15
N ASP A 43 4.72 -8.78 -6.52
CA ASP A 43 4.04 -10.06 -6.28
C ASP A 43 4.06 -11.00 -7.49
N LEU A 44 4.71 -10.62 -8.58
CA LEU A 44 4.84 -11.44 -9.77
C LEU A 44 5.87 -12.55 -9.55
N ALA A 45 5.42 -13.80 -9.66
CA ALA A 45 6.26 -14.99 -9.49
C ALA A 45 6.81 -15.50 -10.82
N GLY A 46 7.90 -16.29 -10.76
CA GLY A 46 8.44 -17.01 -11.91
C GLY A 46 9.21 -16.15 -12.92
N GLN A 47 9.51 -14.89 -12.60
CA GLN A 47 10.34 -14.01 -13.43
C GLN A 47 11.75 -13.86 -12.86
N PRO A 48 12.75 -13.52 -13.70
CA PRO A 48 14.04 -13.07 -13.22
C PRO A 48 13.88 -11.82 -12.33
N GLY A 49 14.29 -11.92 -11.06
CA GLY A 49 14.15 -10.85 -10.07
C GLY A 49 12.87 -10.91 -9.22
N SER A 50 11.98 -11.89 -9.44
CA SER A 50 10.86 -12.16 -8.53
C SER A 50 11.36 -12.41 -7.11
N PHE A 51 10.67 -11.84 -6.12
CA PHE A 51 10.92 -12.18 -4.73
C PHE A 51 10.62 -13.65 -4.44
N LYS A 52 11.39 -14.25 -3.54
CA LYS A 52 11.09 -15.56 -2.97
C LYS A 52 9.85 -15.45 -2.07
N GLU A 53 9.13 -16.54 -1.88
CA GLU A 53 7.92 -16.52 -1.03
C GLU A 53 8.21 -16.01 0.39
N ALA A 54 9.35 -16.41 0.98
CA ALA A 54 9.77 -15.93 2.31
C ALA A 54 9.97 -14.41 2.35
N GLN A 55 10.47 -13.80 1.27
CA GLN A 55 10.63 -12.35 1.14
C GLN A 55 9.28 -11.66 0.97
N LEU A 56 8.42 -12.19 0.09
CA LEU A 56 7.10 -11.64 -0.18
C LEU A 56 6.21 -11.61 1.07
N GLN A 57 6.31 -12.64 1.92
CA GLN A 57 5.62 -12.68 3.22
C GLN A 57 6.08 -11.55 4.17
N GLN A 58 7.33 -11.10 4.08
CA GLN A 58 7.83 -9.99 4.89
C GLN A 58 7.43 -8.64 4.28
N ILE A 59 7.47 -8.49 2.96
CA ILE A 59 6.96 -7.29 2.26
C ILE A 59 5.50 -7.04 2.64
N ARG A 60 4.66 -8.07 2.66
CA ARG A 60 3.22 -8.00 3.03
C ARG A 60 2.97 -7.53 4.46
N ARG A 61 3.96 -7.57 5.36
CA ARG A 61 3.86 -7.02 6.72
C ARG A 61 4.08 -5.50 6.77
N SER A 62 4.58 -4.90 5.68
CA SER A 62 4.80 -3.47 5.61
C SER A 62 3.48 -2.70 5.71
N SER A 63 3.50 -1.56 6.38
CA SER A 63 2.36 -0.65 6.48
C SER A 63 2.84 0.79 6.57
N TRP A 64 1.96 1.74 6.23
CA TRP A 64 2.29 3.17 6.38
C TRP A 64 2.54 3.54 7.85
N ALA A 65 1.81 2.93 8.78
CA ALA A 65 2.04 3.04 10.22
C ALA A 65 3.46 2.60 10.62
N ARG A 66 3.93 1.46 10.07
CA ARG A 66 5.30 0.97 10.30
C ARG A 66 6.34 1.95 9.77
N LEU A 67 6.14 2.46 8.54
CA LEU A 67 7.04 3.44 7.93
C LEU A 67 7.16 4.71 8.77
N MET A 68 6.05 5.24 9.28
CA MET A 68 6.07 6.39 10.18
C MET A 68 6.85 6.08 11.47
N CYS A 69 6.58 4.94 12.11
CA CYS A 69 7.26 4.55 13.34
C CYS A 69 8.77 4.31 13.19
N ASP A 70 9.25 3.87 12.02
CA ASP A 70 10.68 3.60 11.79
C ASP A 70 11.46 4.84 11.34
N ASN A 71 10.78 5.87 10.82
CA ASN A 71 11.42 7.02 10.18
C ASN A 71 11.02 8.38 10.79
N SER A 72 10.42 8.39 11.97
CA SER A 72 10.06 9.63 12.67
C SER A 72 10.17 9.46 14.19
N ASN A 73 10.07 10.57 14.92
CA ASN A 73 10.16 10.60 16.39
C ASN A 73 8.79 10.34 17.08
N ILE A 74 7.89 9.59 16.44
CA ILE A 74 6.61 9.23 17.05
C ILE A 74 6.73 7.90 17.81
N ASN A 75 6.04 7.80 18.94
CA ASN A 75 6.03 6.58 19.76
C ASN A 75 4.75 5.75 19.59
N ALA A 76 3.71 6.33 19.01
CA ALA A 76 2.44 5.67 18.76
C ALA A 76 1.76 6.24 17.50
N VAL A 77 1.02 5.37 16.79
CA VAL A 77 0.25 5.70 15.59
C VAL A 77 -0.87 4.69 15.40
N GLN A 78 -1.92 5.04 14.67
CA GLN A 78 -2.99 4.11 14.34
C GLN A 78 -2.54 3.08 13.28
N PRO A 79 -2.90 1.79 13.42
CA PRO A 79 -2.47 0.74 12.47
C PRO A 79 -2.92 0.99 11.02
N LEU A 80 -4.16 1.45 10.81
CA LEU A 80 -4.69 1.79 9.49
C LEU A 80 -4.51 3.29 9.24
N ALA A 81 -3.30 3.70 8.86
CA ALA A 81 -2.92 5.11 8.80
C ALA A 81 -3.73 5.98 7.83
N PHE A 82 -4.34 5.41 6.78
CA PHE A 82 -5.24 6.13 5.87
C PHE A 82 -6.69 6.22 6.37
N ARG A 83 -7.03 5.55 7.47
CA ARG A 83 -8.34 5.66 8.12
C ARG A 83 -8.23 6.60 9.30
N GLN A 84 -9.31 7.34 9.56
CA GLN A 84 -9.43 8.12 10.78
C GLN A 84 -9.31 7.21 12.01
N THR A 85 -8.76 7.77 13.09
CA THR A 85 -8.72 7.12 14.39
C THR A 85 -10.14 6.89 14.90
N ASN A 86 -10.40 5.75 15.52
CA ASN A 86 -11.67 5.50 16.20
C ASN A 86 -11.47 4.55 17.39
N ASN A 87 -12.32 4.71 18.40
CA ASN A 87 -12.23 4.01 19.70
C ASN A 87 -12.45 2.49 19.63
N ARG A 88 -12.77 1.92 18.47
CA ARG A 88 -13.11 0.50 18.33
C ARG A 88 -11.97 -0.33 17.74
N PHE A 89 -11.38 0.11 16.63
CA PHE A 89 -10.46 -0.73 15.85
C PHE A 89 -9.25 -0.02 15.26
N ASN A 90 -9.11 1.31 15.43
CA ASN A 90 -8.01 2.07 14.84
C ASN A 90 -7.51 3.19 15.77
N GLN A 91 -7.43 2.91 17.07
CA GLN A 91 -6.78 3.83 18.01
C GLN A 91 -5.25 3.81 17.80
N PRO A 92 -4.54 4.91 18.12
CA PRO A 92 -3.10 4.90 18.17
C PRO A 92 -2.60 3.84 19.15
N VAL A 93 -1.67 3.02 18.69
CA VAL A 93 -0.99 2.02 19.51
C VAL A 93 0.51 2.30 19.53
N PRO A 94 1.24 1.88 20.57
CA PRO A 94 2.69 1.99 20.59
C PRO A 94 3.33 1.37 19.34
N CYS A 95 4.43 1.97 18.86
CA CYS A 95 5.13 1.52 17.65
C CYS A 95 5.72 0.10 17.75
N ASN A 96 5.79 -0.49 18.94
CA ASN A 96 6.18 -1.89 19.16
C ASN A 96 4.98 -2.85 19.25
N SER A 97 3.75 -2.36 19.06
CA SER A 97 2.54 -3.17 19.08
C SER A 97 2.54 -4.24 17.98
N PRO A 98 2.03 -5.46 18.25
CA PRO A 98 1.86 -6.49 17.23
C PRO A 98 0.91 -6.08 16.09
N MET A 99 0.09 -5.03 16.29
CA MET A 99 -0.76 -4.45 15.25
C MET A 99 0.02 -3.66 14.19
N ILE A 100 1.29 -3.33 14.45
CA ILE A 100 2.20 -2.64 13.52
C ILE A 100 3.46 -3.52 13.33
N PRO A 101 3.32 -4.68 12.67
CA PRO A 101 4.41 -5.64 12.56
C PRO A 101 5.62 -5.04 11.83
N ARG A 102 6.81 -5.45 12.25
CA ARG A 102 8.06 -5.16 11.55
C ARG A 102 8.34 -6.26 10.53
N PRO A 103 8.61 -5.92 9.25
CA PRO A 103 9.19 -6.88 8.31
C PRO A 103 10.50 -7.43 8.84
N ASP A 104 10.69 -8.74 8.75
CA ASP A 104 11.98 -9.37 8.97
C ASP A 104 12.81 -9.36 7.68
N TRP A 105 14.01 -8.79 7.75
CA TRP A 105 14.91 -8.67 6.61
C TRP A 105 15.87 -9.87 6.45
N THR A 106 15.81 -10.85 7.36
CA THR A 106 16.65 -12.06 7.27
C THR A 106 16.54 -12.83 5.94
N PRO A 107 15.39 -12.88 5.23
CA PRO A 107 15.29 -13.61 3.96
C PRO A 107 16.15 -13.05 2.82
N TRP A 108 16.68 -11.83 2.95
CA TRP A 108 17.60 -11.21 1.98
C TRP A 108 19.09 -11.45 2.31
N ARG A 109 19.40 -12.13 3.41
CA ARG A 109 20.79 -12.39 3.80
C ARG A 109 21.50 -13.20 2.72
N GLY A 110 22.65 -12.71 2.27
CA GLY A 110 23.49 -13.39 1.29
C GLY A 110 23.05 -13.22 -0.15
N GLU A 111 22.00 -12.42 -0.42
CA GLU A 111 21.71 -11.99 -1.78
C GLU A 111 22.77 -10.98 -2.24
N ARG A 112 23.33 -11.21 -3.43
CA ARG A 112 24.18 -10.21 -4.08
C ARG A 112 23.28 -9.05 -4.49
N ALA A 113 23.72 -7.82 -4.25
CA ALA A 113 23.11 -6.67 -4.88
C ALA A 113 23.02 -6.94 -6.38
N ALA A 114 21.85 -6.72 -6.98
CA ALA A 114 21.71 -6.80 -8.43
C ALA A 114 22.75 -5.83 -9.03
N ALA A 115 23.60 -6.36 -9.90
CA ALA A 115 24.60 -5.57 -10.63
C ALA A 115 23.91 -4.62 -11.61
#